data_AF-A0A7W1TR79-F1
#
_entry.id   AF-A0A7W1TR79-F1
#
_cell.length_a   1.000
_cell.length_b   1.000
_cell.length_c   1.000
_cell.angle_alpha   90.00
_cell.angle_beta   90.00
_cell.angle_gamma   90.00
#
_symmetry.space_group_name_H-M   'P 1'
#
loop_
_entity.id
_entity.type
_entity.pdbx_description
1 polymer ?
#
loop_
_entity_poly.entity_id
_entity_poly.type
_entity_poly.pdbx_seq_one_letter_code
_entity_poly.pdbx_strand_id
1 'polypeptide(L)'
;MLGAMLGICSTVALQHKGSMIKAIAVYLHRAYGPALGDLPPDAAIWRSFSRNESQGKALGIQSIADICLKRLGTSKVHTLRHTFARVMEDAGAKVSDIQARLGHASLSTTGRYLAALNRADNAHAESIAARLGLDL
;
A
#
# COMPACT_ATOMS: atom_id res chain seq x y z
N MET A 1 -3.32 2.13 -40.16
CA MET A 1 -3.91 1.53 -38.94
C MET A 1 -2.87 1.37 -37.81
N LEU A 2 -2.12 2.43 -37.47
CA LEU A 2 -1.09 2.39 -36.40
C LEU A 2 -1.35 3.37 -35.24
N GLY A 3 -2.42 4.17 -35.31
CA GLY A 3 -2.71 5.23 -34.32
C GLY A 3 -3.58 4.82 -33.13
N ALA A 4 -4.16 3.61 -33.12
CA ALA A 4 -5.16 3.20 -32.12
C ALA A 4 -4.56 2.42 -30.93
N MET A 5 -3.35 1.85 -31.03
CA MET A 5 -2.75 1.06 -29.95
C MET A 5 -2.01 1.89 -28.89
N LEU A 6 -1.55 3.12 -29.21
CA LEU A 6 -0.91 3.98 -28.20
C LEU A 6 -1.92 4.70 -27.27
N GLY A 7 -3.16 4.91 -27.71
CA GLY A 7 -4.19 5.58 -26.89
C GLY A 7 -4.75 4.72 -25.76
N ILE A 8 -4.81 3.40 -25.96
CA ILE A 8 -5.41 2.47 -24.99
C ILE A 8 -4.47 2.27 -23.78
N CYS A 9 -3.15 2.27 -23.99
CA CYS A 9 -2.17 2.06 -22.93
C CYS A 9 -2.15 3.22 -21.91
N SER A 10 -2.30 4.47 -22.35
CA SER A 10 -2.36 5.62 -21.45
C SER A 10 -3.68 5.72 -20.67
N THR A 11 -4.82 5.36 -21.27
CA THR A 11 -6.13 5.42 -20.59
C THR A 11 -6.27 4.36 -19.49
N VAL A 12 -5.69 3.18 -19.71
CA VAL A 12 -5.70 2.06 -18.74
C VAL A 12 -4.87 2.41 -17.49
N ALA A 13 -3.64 2.90 -17.64
CA ALA A 13 -2.81 3.34 -16.50
C ALA A 13 -3.44 4.48 -15.67
N LEU A 14 -4.26 5.33 -16.29
CA LEU A 14 -5.04 6.39 -15.61
C LEU A 14 -6.26 5.86 -14.85
N GLN A 15 -6.93 4.80 -15.32
CA GLN A 15 -8.04 4.14 -14.59
C GLN A 15 -7.54 3.46 -13.30
N HIS A 16 -6.32 2.95 -13.34
CA HIS A 16 -5.69 2.12 -12.33
C HIS A 16 -5.21 2.91 -11.09
N LYS A 17 -4.54 4.05 -11.29
CA LYS A 17 -4.18 4.99 -10.20
C LYS A 17 -5.42 5.52 -9.44
N GLY A 18 -6.57 5.62 -10.11
CA GLY A 18 -7.83 6.05 -9.49
C GLY A 18 -8.47 5.01 -8.55
N SER A 19 -8.17 3.73 -8.74
CA SER A 19 -8.81 2.62 -8.00
C SER A 19 -8.43 2.63 -6.52
N MET A 20 -7.13 2.73 -6.21
CA MET A 20 -6.64 2.70 -4.82
C MET A 20 -7.06 3.93 -4.02
N ILE A 21 -6.95 5.13 -4.61
CA ILE A 21 -7.38 6.37 -3.96
C ILE A 21 -8.89 6.31 -3.66
N LYS A 22 -9.68 5.83 -4.62
CA LYS A 22 -11.12 5.64 -4.43
C LYS A 22 -11.42 4.62 -3.33
N ALA A 23 -10.69 3.51 -3.28
CA ALA A 23 -10.86 2.50 -2.24
C ALA A 23 -10.55 3.05 -0.84
N ILE A 24 -9.45 3.81 -0.71
CA ILE A 24 -9.08 4.47 0.55
C ILE A 24 -10.13 5.51 0.95
N ALA A 25 -10.59 6.35 0.01
CA ALA A 25 -11.63 7.34 0.28
C ALA A 25 -12.94 6.68 0.74
N VAL A 26 -13.39 5.62 0.06
CA VAL A 26 -14.58 4.84 0.44
C VAL A 26 -14.41 4.24 1.83
N TYR A 27 -13.23 3.69 2.12
CA TYR A 27 -12.92 3.14 3.44
C TYR A 27 -13.00 4.22 4.53
N LEU A 28 -12.35 5.38 4.33
CA LEU A 28 -12.34 6.47 5.30
C LEU A 28 -13.73 7.04 5.55
N HIS A 29 -14.53 7.23 4.49
CA HIS A 29 -15.93 7.63 4.63
C HIS A 29 -16.77 6.60 5.40
N ARG A 30 -16.52 5.30 5.23
CA ARG A 30 -17.21 4.27 6.02
C ARG A 30 -16.72 4.19 7.46
N ALA A 31 -15.42 4.41 7.68
CA ALA A 31 -14.80 4.29 8.99
C ALA A 31 -15.12 5.47 9.91
N TYR A 32 -15.29 6.67 9.36
CA TYR A 32 -15.52 7.90 10.12
C TYR A 32 -16.83 8.62 9.82
N GLY A 33 -17.47 8.32 8.68
CA GLY A 33 -18.74 8.94 8.32
C GLY A 33 -18.63 10.48 8.24
N PRO A 34 -19.60 11.21 8.80
CA PRO A 34 -19.58 12.68 8.83
C PRO A 34 -18.36 13.27 9.56
N ALA A 35 -17.77 12.53 10.51
CA ALA A 35 -16.65 13.02 11.32
C ALA A 35 -15.31 13.06 10.55
N LEU A 36 -15.25 12.55 9.31
CA LEU A 36 -14.02 12.50 8.51
C LEU A 36 -13.40 13.89 8.29
N GLY A 37 -14.21 14.95 8.22
CA GLY A 37 -13.72 16.33 8.04
C GLY A 37 -13.04 16.92 9.27
N ASP A 38 -13.36 16.42 10.46
CA ASP A 38 -12.96 16.99 11.75
C ASP A 38 -12.13 16.00 12.58
N LEU A 39 -11.36 15.14 11.92
CA LEU A 39 -10.54 14.15 12.62
C LEU A 39 -9.39 14.81 13.37
N PRO A 40 -9.12 14.38 14.63
CA PRO A 40 -7.92 14.82 15.31
C PRO A 40 -6.68 14.32 14.56
N PRO A 41 -5.53 15.04 14.62
CA PRO A 41 -4.34 14.69 13.85
C PRO A 41 -3.76 13.29 14.14
N ASP A 42 -4.07 12.72 15.30
CA ASP A 42 -3.63 11.39 15.75
C ASP A 42 -4.70 10.30 15.52
N ALA A 43 -5.79 10.62 14.82
CA ALA A 43 -6.84 9.66 14.50
C ALA A 43 -6.29 8.46 13.72
N ALA A 44 -6.60 7.26 14.20
CA ALA A 44 -6.10 6.02 13.60
C ALA A 44 -6.76 5.74 12.24
N ILE A 45 -6.03 5.98 11.15
CA ILE A 45 -6.47 5.70 9.76
C ILE A 45 -7.09 4.31 9.65
N TRP A 46 -6.38 3.28 10.13
CA TRP A 46 -6.86 1.90 10.14
C TRP A 46 -7.48 1.58 11.50
N ARG A 47 -8.79 1.35 11.53
CA ARG A 47 -9.54 1.10 12.77
C ARG A 47 -9.90 -0.37 12.93
N SER A 48 -9.95 -0.83 14.17
CA SER A 48 -10.54 -2.12 14.50
C SER A 48 -12.08 -2.06 14.40
N PHE A 49 -12.66 -3.03 13.70
CA PHE A 49 -14.12 -3.25 13.61
C PHE A 49 -14.61 -4.38 14.52
N SER A 50 -13.74 -4.90 15.39
CA SER A 50 -14.09 -5.94 16.36
C SER A 50 -15.15 -5.43 17.33
N ARG A 51 -16.06 -6.29 17.77
CA ARG A 51 -17.09 -5.97 18.78
C ARG A 51 -16.56 -6.21 20.20
N ASN A 52 -15.44 -5.56 20.55
CA ASN A 52 -14.80 -5.64 21.86
C ASN A 52 -14.17 -4.29 22.23
N GLU A 53 -13.37 -4.24 23.30
CA GLU A 53 -12.70 -3.03 23.77
C GLU A 53 -11.73 -2.38 22.76
N SER A 54 -11.36 -3.08 21.69
CA SER A 54 -10.54 -2.52 20.61
C SER A 54 -11.38 -1.75 19.58
N GLN A 55 -12.71 -1.86 19.61
CA GLN A 55 -13.59 -1.25 18.61
C GLN A 55 -13.27 0.22 18.42
N GLY A 56 -12.99 0.59 17.18
CA GLY A 56 -12.73 1.96 16.81
C GLY A 56 -11.36 2.53 17.18
N LYS A 57 -10.51 1.77 17.90
CA LYS A 57 -9.10 2.08 18.13
C LYS A 57 -8.26 1.71 16.89
N ALA A 58 -6.98 2.05 16.91
CA ALA A 58 -6.04 1.63 15.88
C ALA A 58 -6.03 0.10 15.71
N LEU A 59 -5.97 -0.34 14.46
CA LEU A 59 -5.89 -1.75 14.11
C LEU A 59 -4.58 -2.33 14.66
N GLY A 60 -4.68 -3.31 15.55
CA GLY A 60 -3.53 -3.93 16.20
C GLY A 60 -2.79 -4.90 15.28
N ILE A 61 -1.53 -5.19 15.62
CA ILE A 61 -0.67 -6.09 14.84
C ILE A 61 -1.23 -7.51 14.76
N GLN A 62 -1.90 -7.97 15.82
CA GLN A 62 -2.57 -9.26 15.84
C GLN A 62 -3.74 -9.30 14.84
N SER A 63 -4.54 -8.23 14.77
CA SER A 63 -5.63 -8.15 13.79
C SER A 63 -5.10 -8.16 12.35
N ILE A 64 -3.94 -7.55 12.10
CA ILE A 64 -3.26 -7.64 10.80
C ILE A 64 -2.83 -9.08 10.52
N ALA A 65 -2.21 -9.75 11.49
CA ALA A 65 -1.82 -11.16 11.37
C ALA A 65 -3.03 -12.07 11.09
N ASP A 66 -4.16 -11.84 11.75
CA ASP A 66 -5.40 -12.60 11.54
C ASP A 66 -5.98 -12.34 10.14
N ILE A 67 -5.95 -11.08 9.66
CA ILE A 67 -6.35 -10.73 8.30
C ILE A 67 -5.45 -11.44 7.28
N CYS A 68 -4.13 -11.42 7.47
CA CYS A 68 -3.19 -12.12 6.61
C CYS A 68 -3.43 -13.63 6.64
N LEU A 69 -3.67 -14.23 7.80
CA LEU A 69 -3.97 -15.66 7.91
C LEU A 69 -5.25 -16.00 7.13
N LYS A 70 -6.30 -15.21 7.31
CA LYS A 70 -7.60 -15.42 6.66
C LYS A 70 -7.56 -15.21 5.15
N ARG A 71 -6.78 -14.27 4.64
CA ARG A 71 -6.76 -13.89 3.22
C ARG A 71 -5.66 -14.54 2.42
N LEU A 72 -4.54 -14.88 3.07
CA LEU A 72 -3.29 -15.30 2.42
C LEU A 72 -2.78 -16.64 2.97
N GLY A 73 -3.44 -17.23 3.98
CA GLY A 73 -3.05 -18.51 4.57
C GLY A 73 -1.82 -18.43 5.49
N THR A 74 -1.35 -17.23 5.86
CA THR A 74 -0.19 -17.05 6.74
C THR A 74 -0.36 -15.86 7.69
N SER A 75 -0.05 -16.04 8.97
CA SER A 75 -0.02 -14.95 9.97
C SER A 75 1.32 -14.19 9.99
N LYS A 76 2.31 -14.64 9.22
CA LYS A 76 3.66 -14.06 9.20
C LYS A 76 3.67 -12.77 8.38
N VAL A 77 3.25 -11.66 9.00
CA VAL A 77 3.13 -10.34 8.35
C VAL A 77 4.43 -9.89 7.69
N HIS A 78 5.58 -10.16 8.31
CA HIS A 78 6.90 -9.81 7.74
C HIS A 78 7.24 -10.58 6.47
N THR A 79 6.66 -11.76 6.24
CA THR A 79 6.87 -12.51 4.99
C THR A 79 6.39 -11.71 3.78
N LEU A 80 5.32 -10.92 3.90
CA LEU A 80 4.85 -10.06 2.81
C LEU A 80 5.89 -9.03 2.40
N ARG A 81 6.64 -8.48 3.37
CA ARG A 81 7.73 -7.54 3.11
C ARG A 81 8.90 -8.21 2.40
N HIS A 82 9.21 -9.45 2.75
CA HIS A 82 10.21 -10.26 2.03
C HIS A 82 9.75 -10.62 0.62
N THR A 83 8.48 -10.99 0.45
CA THR A 83 7.88 -11.23 -0.87
C THR A 83 7.99 -9.99 -1.75
N PHE A 84 7.64 -8.81 -1.23
CA PHE A 84 7.82 -7.56 -1.95
C PHE A 84 9.28 -7.32 -2.38
N ALA A 85 10.23 -7.48 -1.45
CA ALA A 85 11.65 -7.33 -1.76
C ALA A 85 12.10 -8.28 -2.87
N ARG A 86 11.68 -9.55 -2.79
CA ARG A 86 12.03 -10.58 -3.77
C ARG A 86 11.40 -10.32 -5.13
N VAL A 87 10.13 -9.91 -5.18
CA VAL A 87 9.46 -9.58 -6.45
C VAL A 87 10.14 -8.38 -7.13
N MET A 88 10.59 -7.39 -6.36
CA MET A 88 11.36 -6.28 -6.92
C MET A 88 12.75 -6.69 -7.42
N GLU A 89 13.46 -7.52 -6.66
CA GLU A 89 14.74 -8.09 -7.07
C GLU A 89 14.61 -8.87 -8.39
N ASP A 90 13.64 -9.78 -8.46
CA ASP A 90 13.35 -10.55 -9.67
C ASP A 90 12.91 -9.66 -10.86
N ALA A 91 12.37 -8.45 -10.59
CA ALA A 91 12.04 -7.46 -11.61
C ALA A 91 13.24 -6.60 -12.03
N GLY A 92 14.45 -6.90 -11.53
CA GLY A 92 15.70 -6.21 -11.85
C GLY A 92 15.94 -4.93 -11.06
N ALA A 93 15.18 -4.68 -9.98
CA ALA A 93 15.41 -3.51 -9.15
C ALA A 93 16.77 -3.60 -8.44
N LYS A 94 17.49 -2.48 -8.35
CA LYS A 94 18.74 -2.43 -7.59
C LYS A 94 18.45 -2.54 -6.10
N VAL A 95 19.39 -3.12 -5.34
CA VAL A 95 19.28 -3.25 -3.89
C VAL A 95 19.04 -1.91 -3.20
N SER A 96 19.64 -0.82 -3.69
CA SER A 96 19.41 0.55 -3.17
C SER A 96 17.95 0.99 -3.31
N ASP A 97 17.31 0.64 -4.42
CA ASP A 97 15.91 0.99 -4.69
C ASP A 97 14.98 0.14 -3.83
N ILE A 98 15.32 -1.14 -3.65
CA ILE A 98 14.62 -2.03 -2.73
C ILE A 98 14.67 -1.50 -1.30
N GLN A 99 15.84 -1.13 -0.81
CA GLN A 99 16.02 -0.57 0.52
C GLN A 99 15.27 0.75 0.71
N ALA A 100 15.31 1.65 -0.28
CA ALA A 100 14.60 2.92 -0.23
C ALA A 100 13.08 2.71 -0.14
N ARG A 101 12.53 1.75 -0.89
CA ARG A 101 11.08 1.44 -0.89
C ARG A 101 10.61 0.72 0.37
N LEU A 102 11.45 -0.15 0.92
CA LEU A 102 11.18 -0.78 2.21
C LEU A 102 11.29 0.24 3.36
N GLY A 103 12.03 1.32 3.16
CA GLY A 103 12.03 2.46 4.06
C GLY A 103 13.11 2.44 5.12
N HIS A 104 13.89 1.37 5.33
CA HIS A 104 14.97 1.34 6.34
C HIS A 104 15.92 0.15 6.14
N ALA A 105 17.18 0.36 5.73
CA ALA A 105 18.23 -0.63 6.01
C ALA A 105 18.87 -0.44 7.41
N SER A 106 18.50 0.61 8.15
CA SER A 106 18.80 0.74 9.58
C SER A 106 17.94 1.84 10.23
N LEU A 107 17.59 1.63 11.50
CA LEU A 107 16.51 2.25 12.27
C LEU A 107 16.95 3.52 13.03
N SER A 108 17.85 4.32 12.47
CA SER A 108 18.39 5.51 13.14
C SER A 108 18.61 6.65 12.15
N THR A 109 18.17 7.86 12.53
CA THR A 109 18.29 9.17 11.86
C THR A 109 17.23 9.53 10.80
N THR A 110 16.20 10.22 11.29
CA THR A 110 15.24 11.06 10.58
C THR A 110 15.95 12.25 9.93
N GLY A 111 15.80 12.43 8.62
CA GLY A 111 16.29 13.61 7.91
C GLY A 111 16.29 13.46 6.39
N ARG A 112 16.58 12.26 5.89
CA ARG A 112 16.68 12.00 4.44
C ARG A 112 15.36 11.57 3.77
N TYR A 113 14.30 11.35 4.55
CA TYR A 113 13.06 10.70 4.10
C TYR A 113 12.00 11.64 3.52
N LEU A 114 11.98 12.91 3.92
CA LEU A 114 10.98 13.87 3.40
C LEU A 114 11.15 14.14 1.89
N ALA A 115 12.36 14.02 1.35
CA ALA A 115 12.62 14.22 -0.08
C ALA A 115 12.20 13.04 -0.98
N ALA A 116 12.03 11.84 -0.41
CA ALA A 116 11.62 10.64 -1.15
C ALA A 116 10.09 10.49 -1.20
N LEU A 117 9.38 10.96 -0.16
CA LEU A 117 7.91 11.01 -0.15
C LEU A 117 7.35 11.96 -1.23
N ASN A 118 8.11 12.98 -1.63
CA ASN A 118 7.76 13.87 -2.75
C ASN A 118 7.97 13.23 -4.15
N ARG A 119 8.48 12.00 -4.25
CA ARG A 119 8.63 11.25 -5.51
C ARG A 119 8.03 9.86 -5.36
N ALA A 120 6.71 9.82 -5.23
CA ALA A 120 5.92 8.61 -5.07
C ALA A 120 5.70 7.78 -6.36
N ASP A 121 6.46 8.01 -7.44
CA ASP A 121 6.42 7.10 -8.60
C ASP A 121 7.38 5.93 -8.37
N ASN A 122 6.84 4.73 -8.21
CA ASN A 122 7.60 3.48 -8.25
C ASN A 122 7.51 2.89 -9.65
N ALA A 123 8.58 3.03 -10.44
CA ALA A 123 8.66 2.52 -11.81
C ALA A 123 8.43 1.00 -11.93
N HIS A 124 8.55 0.25 -10.83
CA HIS A 124 8.31 -1.20 -10.81
C HIS A 124 6.90 -1.58 -10.35
N ALA A 125 6.06 -0.64 -9.91
CA ALA A 125 4.76 -0.95 -9.29
C ALA A 125 3.84 -1.78 -10.20
N GLU A 126 3.73 -1.40 -11.47
CA GLU A 126 2.88 -2.10 -12.45
C GLU A 126 3.38 -3.53 -12.71
N SER A 127 4.69 -3.71 -12.89
CA SER A 127 5.29 -5.03 -13.08
C SER A 127 5.10 -5.94 -11.86
N ILE A 128 5.28 -5.39 -10.65
CA ILE A 128 5.05 -6.11 -9.39
C ILE A 128 3.59 -6.54 -9.28
N ALA A 129 2.65 -5.64 -9.58
CA ALA A 129 1.22 -5.90 -9.51
C ALA A 129 0.80 -7.02 -10.46
N ALA A 130 1.23 -6.95 -11.73
CA ALA A 130 0.99 -7.99 -12.72
C ALA A 130 1.52 -9.37 -12.26
N ARG A 131 2.73 -9.41 -11.69
CA ARG A 131 3.33 -10.66 -11.17
C ARG A 131 2.61 -11.22 -9.95
N LEU A 132 1.94 -10.38 -9.18
CA LEU A 132 1.13 -10.77 -8.04
C LEU A 132 -0.33 -11.07 -8.40
N GLY A 133 -0.70 -10.96 -9.69
CA GLY A 133 -2.09 -11.11 -10.14
C GLY A 133 -3.01 -10.02 -9.59
N LEU A 134 -2.44 -8.87 -9.23
CA LEU A 134 -3.17 -7.69 -8.85
C LEU A 134 -3.33 -6.88 -10.12
N ASP A 135 -4.48 -6.96 -10.78
CA ASP A 135 -4.83 -6.07 -11.88
C ASP A 135 -4.97 -4.65 -11.31
N LEU A 136 -3.84 -3.95 -11.18
CA LEU A 136 -3.77 -2.60 -10.66
C LEU A 136 -4.20 -1.62 -11.70
#